data_AF-A0AA96LPH6-F1
#
_entry.id   AF-A0AA96LPH6-F1
#
_cell.length_a   1.000
_cell.length_b   1.000
_cell.length_c   1.000
_cell.angle_alpha   90.00
_cell.angle_beta   90.00
_cell.angle_gamma   90.00
#
_symmetry.space_group_name_H-M   'P 1'
#
loop_
_entity.id
_entity.type
_entity.pdbx_description
1 polymer ?
#
loop_
_entity_poly.entity_id
_entity_poly.type
_entity_poly.pdbx_seq_one_letter_code
_entity_poly.pdbx_strand_id
1 'polypeptide(L)'
;MIRKISQVLVMLMLLSVVLSVPAWGAADKGTDAPSSVTYEMKEIAVQYAAEFTAYPVDSLGKPTVSKSVYEAVYSDEPRPLQVLYGVVKLTNVLGYSFNEEFISVTDGVYTARGLSNGGSRIYNEFNQVKGQKTEFVTGKKLAGSSVVKDYSDGWKTVQLARTWDDYGNPIGFTIRFDGTFQPESDPFFQKLKDTAFVVDLSTLRHKGGSQAVQP
;
A
#
# COMPACT_ATOMS: atom_id res chain seq x y z
N MET A 1 77.18 -25.05 4.92
CA MET A 1 76.54 -26.38 5.15
C MET A 1 75.04 -26.15 5.29
N ILE A 2 74.27 -26.21 4.21
CA ILE A 2 73.74 -27.39 3.48
C ILE A 2 72.55 -28.04 4.21
N ARG A 3 71.35 -27.61 3.75
CA ARG A 3 70.15 -28.37 3.35
C ARG A 3 69.71 -29.63 4.14
N LYS A 4 68.42 -29.63 4.52
CA LYS A 4 67.32 -30.49 3.99
C LYS A 4 66.02 -29.67 4.16
N ILE A 5 65.26 -29.19 3.15
CA ILE A 5 64.49 -29.86 2.07
C ILE A 5 63.65 -31.01 2.66
N SER A 6 62.34 -31.17 2.48
CA SER A 6 61.23 -30.47 1.82
C SER A 6 60.04 -31.46 1.93
N GLN A 7 58.85 -31.02 1.51
CA GLN A 7 57.80 -31.80 0.85
C GLN A 7 56.55 -32.22 1.64
N VAL A 8 55.44 -31.58 1.21
CA VAL A 8 54.19 -32.24 0.70
C VAL A 8 53.26 -32.79 1.80
N LEU A 9 52.01 -32.35 2.00
CA LEU A 9 50.83 -32.25 1.11
C LEU A 9 49.94 -31.04 1.57
N VAL A 10 49.40 -30.18 0.69
CA VAL A 10 48.19 -30.38 -0.16
C VAL A 10 46.95 -30.63 0.72
N MET A 11 46.15 -29.58 0.99
CA MET A 11 44.89 -29.24 0.30
C MET A 11 43.69 -30.12 0.73
N LEU A 12 42.54 -29.47 0.93
CA LEU A 12 41.22 -29.96 1.35
C LEU A 12 40.98 -30.13 2.86
N MET A 13 40.29 -29.15 3.46
CA MET A 13 38.86 -29.32 3.75
C MET A 13 38.21 -27.94 3.96
N LEU A 14 37.72 -27.39 2.86
CA LEU A 14 36.47 -26.62 2.86
C LEU A 14 35.38 -27.58 3.33
N LEU A 15 34.92 -27.46 4.58
CA LEU A 15 33.63 -27.99 4.99
C LEU A 15 33.08 -27.19 6.18
N SER A 16 32.08 -26.38 5.87
CA SER A 16 30.91 -26.11 6.72
C SER A 16 31.15 -25.71 8.18
N VAL A 17 31.25 -24.41 8.43
CA VAL A 17 30.52 -23.81 9.58
C VAL A 17 29.33 -23.07 8.99
N VAL A 18 28.34 -23.86 8.58
CA VAL A 18 26.98 -23.37 8.35
C VAL A 18 26.45 -22.99 9.73
N LEU A 19 26.15 -21.71 9.90
CA LEU A 19 25.43 -21.15 11.02
C LEU A 19 24.11 -21.92 11.17
N SER A 20 24.05 -22.84 12.14
CA SER A 20 22.83 -23.52 12.56
C SER A 20 21.99 -22.57 13.40
N VAL A 21 21.26 -21.69 12.71
CA VAL A 21 20.02 -21.13 13.25
C VAL A 21 19.06 -22.30 13.44
N PRO A 22 18.40 -22.47 14.60
CA PRO A 22 17.44 -23.54 14.76
C PRO A 22 16.30 -23.35 13.75
N ALA A 23 16.26 -24.25 12.77
CA ALA A 23 15.08 -24.51 11.97
C ALA A 23 14.00 -25.02 12.92
N TRP A 24 13.16 -24.11 13.41
CA TRP A 24 11.88 -24.50 13.99
C TRP A 24 11.03 -25.10 12.88
N GLY A 25 10.70 -26.36 13.12
CA GLY A 25 10.07 -27.27 12.18
C GLY A 25 8.83 -26.66 11.54
N ALA A 26 8.80 -26.77 10.22
CA ALA A 26 7.59 -27.08 9.51
C ALA A 26 7.02 -28.39 10.08
N ALA A 27 5.91 -28.29 10.79
CA ALA A 27 4.99 -29.39 11.02
C ALA A 27 3.58 -28.87 10.76
N ASP A 28 2.89 -29.61 9.90
CA ASP A 28 1.48 -29.58 9.54
C ASP A 28 0.98 -28.47 8.60
N LYS A 29 0.88 -28.89 7.33
CA LYS A 29 -0.10 -28.41 6.35
C LYS A 29 -1.52 -28.67 6.89
N GLY A 30 -2.00 -27.79 7.76
CA GLY A 30 -3.42 -27.46 7.85
C GLY A 30 -3.69 -26.30 6.89
N THR A 31 -4.85 -26.27 6.26
CA THR A 31 -5.34 -25.12 5.50
C THR A 31 -5.57 -23.94 6.45
N ASP A 32 -4.50 -23.25 6.84
CA ASP A 32 -4.61 -22.03 7.61
C ASP A 32 -5.04 -20.90 6.69
N ALA A 33 -6.23 -20.35 6.96
CA ALA A 33 -6.67 -19.05 6.46
C ALA A 33 -5.53 -18.03 6.60
N PRO A 34 -5.42 -17.00 5.73
CA PRO A 34 -4.36 -16.01 5.82
C PRO A 34 -4.35 -15.43 7.24
N SER A 35 -3.33 -15.81 8.02
CA SER A 35 -3.26 -15.44 9.42
C SER A 35 -3.01 -13.94 9.52
N SER A 36 -3.89 -13.26 10.25
CA SER A 36 -3.74 -11.82 10.51
C SER A 36 -2.45 -11.59 11.28
N VAL A 37 -1.62 -10.65 10.81
CA VAL A 37 -0.36 -10.26 11.47
C VAL A 37 -0.51 -8.85 12.01
N THR A 38 -0.30 -8.70 13.32
CA THR A 38 -0.36 -7.41 14.01
C THR A 38 1.03 -6.97 14.45
N TYR A 39 1.37 -5.71 14.16
CA TYR A 39 2.60 -5.06 14.60
C TYR A 39 2.26 -3.92 15.55
N GLU A 40 2.68 -4.04 16.81
CA GLU A 40 2.50 -2.99 17.81
C GLU A 40 3.45 -1.82 17.55
N MET A 41 2.90 -0.61 17.62
CA MET A 41 3.66 0.64 17.55
C MET A 41 3.70 1.29 18.92
N LYS A 42 4.88 1.79 19.28
CA LYS A 42 5.05 2.64 20.45
C LYS A 42 4.41 4.01 20.23
N GLU A 43 4.51 4.52 19.01
CA GLU A 43 4.00 5.82 18.63
C GLU A 43 3.54 5.82 17.17
N ILE A 44 2.43 6.51 16.92
CA ILE A 44 1.90 6.80 15.60
C ILE A 44 1.66 8.31 15.54
N ALA A 45 2.44 9.01 14.72
CA ALA A 45 2.37 10.46 14.61
C ALA A 45 1.98 10.87 13.18
N VAL A 46 0.84 11.53 13.03
CA VAL A 46 0.42 12.10 11.73
C VAL A 46 1.40 13.20 11.32
N GLN A 47 2.07 13.00 10.19
CA GLN A 47 3.01 13.97 9.60
C GLN A 47 2.31 14.90 8.60
N TYR A 48 1.36 14.33 7.85
CA TYR A 48 0.58 15.02 6.84
C TYR A 48 -0.81 14.40 6.75
N ALA A 49 -1.82 15.22 6.55
CA ALA A 49 -3.16 14.77 6.19
C ALA A 49 -3.80 15.79 5.24
N ALA A 50 -4.49 15.29 4.23
CA ALA A 50 -5.25 16.06 3.29
C ALA A 50 -6.62 15.43 3.04
N GLU A 51 -7.61 16.30 2.91
CA GLU A 51 -8.99 15.97 2.58
C GLU A 51 -9.32 16.61 1.24
N PHE A 52 -9.98 15.86 0.37
CA PHE A 52 -10.43 16.35 -0.93
C PHE A 52 -11.57 15.49 -1.49
N THR A 53 -12.34 16.06 -2.40
CA THR A 53 -13.40 15.37 -3.13
C THR A 53 -12.87 14.87 -4.48
N ALA A 54 -13.18 13.63 -4.83
CA ALA A 54 -12.88 13.05 -6.14
C ALA A 54 -14.17 12.75 -6.91
N TYR A 55 -14.22 13.15 -8.17
CA TYR A 55 -15.38 12.97 -9.03
C TYR A 55 -15.13 11.85 -10.03
N PRO A 56 -16.14 11.03 -10.35
CA PRO A 56 -16.01 10.03 -11.40
C PRO A 56 -15.76 10.74 -12.74
N VAL A 57 -14.85 10.19 -13.54
CA VAL A 57 -14.64 10.61 -14.92
C VAL A 57 -15.54 9.74 -15.79
N ASP A 58 -16.34 10.36 -16.67
CA ASP A 58 -17.09 9.65 -17.70
C ASP A 58 -16.15 8.67 -18.43
N SER A 59 -16.45 7.38 -18.33
CA SER A 59 -15.50 6.31 -18.63
C SER A 59 -15.03 6.35 -20.09
N LEU A 60 -13.72 6.56 -20.29
CA LEU A 60 -13.02 6.25 -21.55
C LEU A 60 -13.13 4.74 -21.79
N GLY A 61 -14.04 4.36 -22.69
CA GLY A 61 -14.21 2.98 -23.17
C GLY A 61 -15.20 2.16 -22.34
N LYS A 62 -16.50 2.41 -22.52
CA LYS A 62 -17.56 1.50 -22.05
C LYS A 62 -17.33 0.11 -22.66
N PRO A 63 -17.12 -0.96 -21.87
CA PRO A 63 -17.30 -2.31 -22.38
C PRO A 63 -18.81 -2.53 -22.55
N THR A 64 -19.24 -2.74 -23.78
CA THR A 64 -20.56 -3.31 -24.05
C THR A 64 -20.50 -4.78 -23.60
N VAL A 65 -21.27 -5.20 -22.59
CA VAL A 65 -22.07 -6.46 -22.56
C VAL A 65 -22.46 -6.93 -21.14
N SER A 66 -23.72 -7.39 -21.09
CA SER A 66 -24.47 -8.22 -20.13
C SER A 66 -24.71 -7.66 -18.73
N LYS A 67 -25.96 -7.23 -18.52
CA LYS A 67 -26.57 -6.91 -17.24
C LYS A 67 -26.33 -8.03 -16.22
N SER A 68 -25.38 -7.83 -15.33
CA SER A 68 -25.19 -8.67 -14.15
C SER A 68 -26.12 -8.22 -13.03
N VAL A 69 -26.30 -9.08 -12.02
CA VAL A 69 -27.10 -8.86 -10.78
C VAL A 69 -26.81 -7.49 -10.11
N TYR A 70 -25.65 -6.91 -10.41
CA TYR A 70 -25.18 -5.60 -9.97
C TYR A 70 -26.12 -4.43 -10.32
N GLU A 71 -26.63 -4.35 -11.57
CA GLU A 71 -27.57 -3.29 -12.00
C GLU A 71 -28.92 -3.36 -11.25
N ALA A 72 -29.31 -4.55 -10.79
CA ALA A 72 -30.59 -4.77 -10.13
C ALA A 72 -30.61 -4.36 -8.64
N VAL A 73 -29.43 -4.20 -8.02
CA VAL A 73 -29.31 -3.90 -6.58
C VAL A 73 -28.71 -2.50 -6.33
N TYR A 74 -27.88 -1.97 -7.23
CA TYR A 74 -27.09 -0.75 -6.99
C TYR A 74 -27.26 0.34 -8.07
N SER A 75 -28.49 0.57 -8.53
CA SER A 75 -28.88 1.45 -9.66
C SER A 75 -28.57 2.95 -9.54
N ASP A 76 -27.48 3.35 -8.90
CA ASP A 76 -27.02 4.74 -8.87
C ASP A 76 -25.65 4.82 -9.52
N GLU A 77 -25.49 5.76 -10.45
CA GLU A 77 -24.21 6.14 -11.05
C GLU A 77 -23.11 6.32 -9.97
N PRO A 78 -21.81 6.15 -10.33
CA PRO A 78 -20.72 6.46 -9.42
C PRO A 78 -20.89 7.87 -8.83
N ARG A 79 -20.83 7.99 -7.50
CA ARG A 79 -20.98 9.27 -6.79
C ARG A 79 -19.61 9.88 -6.51
N PRO A 80 -19.53 11.19 -6.23
CA PRO A 80 -18.31 11.79 -5.71
C PRO A 80 -17.84 11.07 -4.44
N LEU A 81 -16.53 10.90 -4.32
CA LEU A 81 -15.88 10.27 -3.18
C LEU A 81 -15.24 11.33 -2.31
N GLN A 82 -15.44 11.23 -1.00
CA GLN A 82 -14.63 11.96 -0.02
C GLN A 82 -13.38 11.16 0.27
N VAL A 83 -12.22 11.81 0.16
CA VAL A 83 -10.92 11.18 0.31
C VAL A 83 -10.18 11.85 1.46
N LEU A 84 -9.74 11.05 2.41
CA LEU A 84 -8.73 11.42 3.41
C LEU A 84 -7.45 10.66 3.07
N TYR A 85 -6.38 11.39 2.78
CA TYR A 85 -5.07 10.84 2.46
C TYR A 85 -4.03 11.45 3.39
N GLY A 86 -3.00 10.70 3.77
CA GLY A 86 -1.93 11.27 4.58
C GLY A 86 -0.72 10.39 4.76
N VAL A 87 0.18 10.89 5.61
CA VAL A 87 1.44 10.25 6.00
C VAL A 87 1.49 10.16 7.52
N VAL A 88 1.80 8.98 8.03
CA VAL A 88 2.09 8.74 9.45
C VAL A 88 3.54 8.31 9.62
N LYS A 89 4.14 8.77 10.71
CA LYS A 89 5.39 8.23 11.23
C LYS A 89 5.06 7.14 12.25
N LEU A 90 5.54 5.94 12.01
CA LEU A 90 5.33 4.76 12.84
C LEU A 90 6.64 4.45 13.56
N THR A 91 6.61 4.53 14.90
CA THR A 91 7.75 4.15 15.74
C THR A 91 7.43 2.82 16.41
N ASN A 92 8.20 1.78 16.13
CA ASN A 92 7.99 0.47 16.75
C ASN A 92 8.49 0.44 18.20
N VAL A 93 8.17 -0.65 18.90
CA VAL A 93 8.57 -0.85 20.31
C VAL A 93 10.09 -0.88 20.53
N LEU A 94 10.87 -1.14 19.48
CA LEU A 94 12.34 -1.12 19.49
C LEU A 94 12.93 0.27 19.21
N GLY A 95 12.09 1.28 18.93
CA GLY A 95 12.50 2.65 18.64
C GLY A 95 12.81 2.95 17.18
N TYR A 96 12.69 1.98 16.27
CA TYR A 96 12.84 2.24 14.83
C TYR A 96 11.62 2.98 14.29
N SER A 97 11.86 4.05 13.54
CA SER A 97 10.82 4.86 12.91
C SER A 97 10.82 4.70 11.39
N PHE A 98 9.65 4.67 10.78
CA PHE A 98 9.47 4.77 9.34
C PHE A 98 8.19 5.54 9.01
N ASN A 99 8.13 6.10 7.81
CA ASN A 99 6.94 6.79 7.31
C ASN A 99 6.09 5.84 6.45
N GLU A 100 4.78 6.00 6.53
CA GLU A 100 3.81 5.16 5.85
C GLU A 100 2.65 6.03 5.36
N GLU A 101 2.20 5.84 4.12
CA GLU A 101 1.04 6.56 3.62
C GLU A 101 -0.25 5.81 3.96
N PHE A 102 -1.32 6.56 4.19
CA PHE A 102 -2.66 6.02 4.39
C PHE A 102 -3.68 6.71 3.47
N ILE A 103 -4.76 5.98 3.17
CA ILE A 103 -5.92 6.53 2.49
C ILE A 103 -7.20 5.98 3.11
N SER A 104 -8.24 6.81 3.09
CA SER A 104 -9.62 6.45 3.36
C SER A 104 -10.50 7.11 2.30
N VAL A 105 -11.40 6.35 1.70
CA VAL A 105 -12.26 6.79 0.61
C VAL A 105 -13.69 6.37 0.92
N THR A 106 -14.64 7.29 0.83
CA THR A 106 -16.05 7.02 1.16
C THR A 106 -17.01 7.72 0.21
N ASP A 107 -18.15 7.08 -0.07
CA ASP A 107 -19.29 7.66 -0.79
C ASP A 107 -20.42 8.12 0.15
N GLY A 108 -20.16 8.15 1.47
CA GLY A 108 -21.11 8.46 2.53
C GLY A 108 -21.83 7.23 3.11
N VAL A 109 -21.80 6.08 2.43
CA VAL A 109 -22.42 4.82 2.90
C VAL A 109 -21.36 3.77 3.17
N TYR A 110 -20.42 3.60 2.23
CA TYR A 110 -19.34 2.64 2.29
C TYR A 110 -18.00 3.34 2.43
N THR A 111 -17.01 2.65 3.00
CA THR A 111 -15.66 3.18 3.19
C THR A 111 -14.62 2.12 2.85
N ALA A 112 -13.66 2.48 2.01
CA ALA A 112 -12.43 1.74 1.79
C ALA A 112 -11.27 2.48 2.46
N ARG A 113 -10.44 1.77 3.21
CA ARG A 113 -9.22 2.33 3.80
C ARG A 113 -8.06 1.38 3.60
N GLY A 114 -6.85 1.91 3.52
CA GLY A 114 -5.65 1.10 3.38
C GLY A 114 -4.40 1.88 3.74
N LEU A 115 -3.34 1.12 4.00
CA LEU A 115 -1.97 1.61 4.14
C LEU A 115 -1.18 1.25 2.89
N SER A 116 -0.16 2.06 2.59
CA SER A 116 0.68 1.83 1.42
C SER A 116 1.34 0.45 1.44
N ASN A 117 1.42 -0.18 0.28
CA ASN A 117 2.20 -1.38 0.09
C ASN A 117 3.58 -1.02 -0.44
N GLY A 118 4.44 -0.50 0.44
CA GLY A 118 5.89 -0.38 0.29
C GLY A 118 6.45 0.24 -1.01
N GLY A 119 7.07 1.41 -0.89
CA GLY A 119 8.39 1.71 -1.48
C GLY A 119 8.53 1.85 -3.00
N SER A 120 7.70 2.65 -3.68
CA SER A 120 8.05 3.14 -5.03
C SER A 120 9.11 4.26 -4.96
N ARG A 121 9.92 4.44 -6.01
CA ARG A 121 10.87 5.58 -6.08
C ARG A 121 10.08 6.88 -6.21
N ILE A 122 10.11 7.70 -5.16
CA ILE A 122 9.38 8.98 -5.06
C ILE A 122 10.20 10.12 -5.70
N TYR A 123 11.53 9.98 -5.72
CA TYR A 123 12.44 11.04 -6.10
C TYR A 123 13.23 10.68 -7.36
N ASN A 124 13.47 11.68 -8.22
CA ASN A 124 14.44 11.59 -9.31
C ASN A 124 15.88 11.74 -8.78
N GLU A 125 16.86 11.68 -9.68
CA GLU A 125 18.29 11.83 -9.35
C GLU A 125 18.68 13.18 -8.72
N PHE A 126 17.77 14.16 -8.74
CA PHE A 126 17.93 15.49 -8.15
C PHE A 126 17.10 15.69 -6.86
N ASN A 127 16.59 14.60 -6.26
CA ASN A 127 15.71 14.66 -5.08
C ASN A 127 14.40 15.45 -5.31
N GLN A 128 13.90 15.51 -6.53
CA GLN A 128 12.58 16.09 -6.84
C GLN A 128 11.51 15.01 -6.87
N VAL A 129 10.33 15.30 -6.30
CA VAL A 129 9.18 14.40 -6.31
C VAL A 129 8.66 14.26 -7.74
N LYS A 130 8.86 13.11 -8.38
CA LYS A 130 8.41 12.89 -9.77
C LYS A 130 7.37 11.78 -9.81
N GLY A 131 6.09 12.15 -9.96
CA GLY A 131 4.99 11.25 -10.27
C GLY A 131 4.84 10.05 -9.32
N GLN A 132 3.99 10.14 -8.31
CA GLN A 132 3.84 9.07 -7.33
C GLN A 132 2.53 8.31 -7.56
N LYS A 133 2.63 7.04 -7.94
CA LYS A 133 1.54 6.07 -7.79
C LYS A 133 1.76 5.33 -6.47
N THR A 134 0.80 5.39 -5.57
CA THR A 134 0.79 4.54 -4.38
C THR A 134 -0.38 3.59 -4.43
N GLU A 135 -0.10 2.33 -4.13
CA GLU A 135 -1.11 1.30 -3.92
C GLU A 135 -1.33 1.14 -2.42
N PHE A 136 -2.56 1.40 -1.98
CA PHE A 136 -2.99 1.23 -0.61
C PHE A 136 -3.78 -0.06 -0.52
N VAL A 137 -3.25 -1.04 0.20
CA VAL A 137 -3.89 -2.34 0.30
C VAL A 137 -4.85 -2.33 1.48
N THR A 138 -6.11 -2.68 1.26
CA THR A 138 -7.15 -2.56 2.30
C THR A 138 -6.99 -3.56 3.43
N GLY A 139 -6.26 -4.65 3.18
CA GLY A 139 -5.88 -5.61 4.21
C GLY A 139 -4.83 -5.07 5.19
N LYS A 140 -4.16 -3.95 4.88
CA LYS A 140 -3.20 -3.29 5.78
C LYS A 140 -3.84 -2.02 6.35
N LYS A 141 -4.04 -1.95 7.67
CA LYS A 141 -4.72 -0.83 8.32
C LYS A 141 -4.15 -0.48 9.69
N LEU A 142 -4.36 0.76 10.12
CA LEU A 142 -4.16 1.15 11.53
C LEU A 142 -5.37 0.73 12.36
N ALA A 143 -5.12 0.10 13.49
CA ALA A 143 -6.12 -0.22 14.51
C ALA A 143 -5.54 0.11 15.88
N GLY A 144 -5.99 1.22 16.48
CA GLY A 144 -5.40 1.73 17.72
C GLY A 144 -3.92 2.07 17.54
N SER A 145 -3.07 1.45 18.36
CA SER A 145 -1.60 1.57 18.32
C SER A 145 -0.91 0.56 17.39
N SER A 146 -1.66 -0.16 16.54
CA SER A 146 -1.10 -1.29 15.79
C SER A 146 -1.31 -1.16 14.29
N VAL A 147 -0.36 -1.68 13.51
CA VAL A 147 -0.55 -1.99 12.08
C VAL A 147 -1.01 -3.43 11.97
N VAL A 148 -2.22 -3.63 11.45
CA VAL A 148 -2.80 -4.96 11.22
C VAL A 148 -2.73 -5.28 9.73
N LYS A 149 -2.25 -6.48 9.40
CA LYS A 149 -2.27 -7.07 8.05
C LYS A 149 -3.21 -8.28 8.06
N ASP A 150 -4.35 -8.14 7.43
CA ASP A 150 -5.38 -9.17 7.31
C ASP A 150 -5.93 -9.15 5.88
N TYR A 151 -5.66 -10.21 5.12
CA TYR A 151 -6.06 -10.35 3.72
C TYR A 151 -7.15 -11.42 3.53
N SER A 152 -7.86 -11.78 4.59
CA SER A 152 -8.97 -12.75 4.54
C SER A 152 -10.05 -12.37 3.54
N ASP A 153 -10.32 -11.07 3.36
CA ASP A 153 -11.26 -10.52 2.38
C ASP A 153 -10.70 -10.37 0.95
N GLY A 154 -9.51 -10.91 0.70
CA GLY A 154 -8.80 -10.81 -0.57
C GLY A 154 -7.85 -9.60 -0.68
N TRP A 155 -7.22 -9.47 -1.84
CA TRP A 155 -6.26 -8.41 -2.14
C TRP A 155 -6.94 -7.28 -2.90
N LYS A 156 -7.34 -6.23 -2.18
CA LYS A 156 -8.00 -5.03 -2.71
C LYS A 156 -7.11 -3.81 -2.53
N THR A 157 -7.05 -2.97 -3.55
CA THR A 157 -6.17 -1.80 -3.59
C THR A 157 -6.90 -0.55 -4.02
N VAL A 158 -6.65 0.53 -3.31
CA VAL A 158 -6.91 1.89 -3.80
C VAL A 158 -5.59 2.38 -4.39
N GLN A 159 -5.61 2.89 -5.61
CA GLN A 159 -4.44 3.43 -6.29
C GLN A 159 -4.58 4.95 -6.38
N LEU A 160 -3.66 5.69 -5.75
CA LEU A 160 -3.58 7.14 -5.89
C LEU A 160 -2.38 7.49 -6.78
N ALA A 161 -2.65 8.02 -7.96
CA ALA A 161 -1.64 8.65 -8.81
C ALA A 161 -1.60 10.15 -8.52
N ARG A 162 -0.40 10.70 -8.37
CA ARG A 162 -0.13 12.12 -8.11
C ARG A 162 0.82 12.67 -9.16
N THR A 163 0.46 13.82 -9.70
CA THR A 163 1.29 14.60 -10.60
C THR A 163 1.66 15.91 -9.91
N TRP A 164 2.94 16.23 -9.95
CA TRP A 164 3.53 17.41 -9.34
C TRP A 164 4.14 18.27 -10.44
N ASP A 165 4.12 19.60 -10.27
CA ASP A 165 4.92 20.49 -11.11
C ASP A 165 6.41 20.46 -10.70
N ASP A 166 7.26 21.17 -11.44
CA ASP A 166 8.71 21.24 -11.18
C ASP A 166 9.07 21.90 -9.84
N TYR A 167 8.09 22.56 -9.19
CA TYR A 167 8.22 23.20 -7.88
C TYR A 167 7.68 22.32 -6.74
N GLY A 168 7.15 21.13 -7.05
CA GLY A 168 6.58 20.22 -6.07
C GLY A 168 5.16 20.57 -5.62
N ASN A 169 4.42 21.39 -6.40
CA ASN A 169 3.00 21.64 -6.16
C ASN A 169 2.12 20.58 -6.84
N PRO A 170 1.00 20.16 -6.22
CA PRO A 170 0.14 19.16 -6.81
C PRO A 170 -0.60 19.77 -8.01
N ILE A 171 -0.52 19.14 -9.17
CA ILE A 171 -1.24 19.58 -10.39
C ILE A 171 -2.26 18.56 -10.87
N GLY A 172 -2.28 17.35 -10.30
CA GLY A 172 -3.31 16.37 -10.61
C GLY A 172 -3.26 15.17 -9.67
N PHE A 173 -4.43 14.64 -9.35
CA PHE A 173 -4.54 13.35 -8.68
C PHE A 173 -5.64 12.52 -9.33
N THR A 174 -5.37 11.22 -9.46
CA THR A 174 -6.32 10.24 -9.96
C THR A 174 -6.42 9.08 -8.99
N ILE A 175 -7.64 8.64 -8.72
CA ILE A 175 -7.93 7.45 -7.93
C ILE A 175 -8.47 6.35 -8.83
N ARG A 176 -7.96 5.14 -8.64
CA ARG A 176 -8.49 3.92 -9.24
C ARG A 176 -8.59 2.82 -8.20
N PHE A 177 -9.45 1.85 -8.47
CA PHE A 177 -9.68 0.71 -7.60
C PHE A 177 -9.32 -0.55 -8.39
N ASP A 178 -8.55 -1.44 -7.76
CA ASP A 178 -8.14 -2.70 -8.37
C ASP A 178 -8.07 -3.79 -7.30
N GLY A 179 -8.20 -5.04 -7.70
CA GLY A 179 -8.03 -6.16 -6.79
C GLY A 179 -8.63 -7.47 -7.29
N THR A 180 -8.15 -8.55 -6.66
CA THR A 180 -8.75 -9.87 -6.66
C THR A 180 -9.52 -10.02 -5.36
N PHE A 181 -10.84 -9.96 -5.46
CA PHE A 181 -11.77 -10.08 -4.35
C PHE A 181 -12.87 -11.08 -4.72
N GLN A 182 -13.49 -11.70 -3.71
CA GLN A 182 -14.72 -12.43 -3.96
C GLN A 182 -15.78 -11.41 -4.36
N PRO A 183 -16.34 -11.50 -5.58
CA PRO A 183 -17.29 -10.50 -6.11
C PRO A 183 -18.40 -10.18 -5.11
N GLU A 184 -18.94 -11.20 -4.45
CA GLU A 184 -20.09 -11.06 -3.55
C GLU A 184 -19.75 -10.50 -2.16
N SER A 185 -18.46 -10.43 -1.79
CA SER A 185 -18.04 -9.97 -0.46
C SER A 185 -17.77 -8.47 -0.38
N ASP A 186 -17.60 -7.79 -1.52
CA ASP A 186 -17.28 -6.35 -1.54
C ASP A 186 -17.94 -5.62 -2.73
N PRO A 187 -19.26 -5.34 -2.63
CA PRO A 187 -20.01 -4.62 -3.67
C PRO A 187 -19.52 -3.18 -3.87
N PHE A 188 -18.84 -2.59 -2.88
CA PHE A 188 -18.27 -1.25 -2.99
C PHE A 188 -17.08 -1.25 -3.95
N PHE A 189 -16.11 -2.15 -3.79
CA PHE A 189 -15.00 -2.27 -4.72
C PHE A 189 -15.42 -2.67 -6.13
N GLN A 190 -16.45 -3.51 -6.26
CA GLN A 190 -17.05 -3.82 -7.56
C GLN A 190 -17.54 -2.56 -8.29
N LYS A 191 -18.24 -1.66 -7.58
CA LYS A 191 -18.74 -0.42 -8.15
C LYS A 191 -17.65 0.42 -8.78
N LEU A 192 -16.54 0.50 -8.07
CA LEU A 192 -15.51 1.49 -8.32
C LEU A 192 -14.42 0.99 -9.27
N LYS A 193 -14.29 -0.32 -9.46
CA LYS A 193 -13.21 -0.94 -10.25
C LYS A 193 -13.11 -0.38 -11.67
N ASP A 194 -14.25 -0.15 -12.31
CA ASP A 194 -14.30 0.31 -13.71
C ASP A 194 -14.43 1.83 -13.85
N THR A 195 -14.35 2.57 -12.73
CA THR A 195 -14.48 4.03 -12.71
C THR A 195 -13.16 4.67 -12.25
N ALA A 196 -12.61 5.54 -13.09
CA ALA A 196 -11.53 6.42 -12.67
C ALA A 196 -12.12 7.67 -12.00
N PHE A 197 -11.47 8.14 -10.95
CA PHE A 197 -11.86 9.37 -10.26
C PHE A 197 -10.75 10.41 -10.36
N VAL A 198 -11.11 11.66 -10.61
CA VAL A 198 -10.19 12.79 -10.59
C VAL A 198 -10.50 13.65 -9.38
N VAL A 199 -9.45 14.03 -8.66
CA VAL A 199 -9.58 14.90 -7.48
C VAL A 199 -9.79 16.34 -7.91
N ASP A 200 -10.77 16.99 -7.31
CA ASP A 200 -10.94 18.44 -7.40
C ASP A 200 -9.99 19.13 -6.42
N LEU A 201 -8.90 19.67 -6.94
CA LEU A 201 -7.88 20.39 -6.17
C LEU A 201 -8.43 21.63 -5.44
N SER A 202 -9.54 22.22 -5.91
CA SER A 202 -10.16 23.37 -5.23
C SER A 202 -10.73 22.98 -3.84
N THR A 203 -11.06 21.71 -3.67
CA THR A 203 -11.56 21.13 -2.41
C THR A 203 -10.43 20.70 -1.47
N LEU A 204 -9.17 20.73 -1.92
CA LEU A 204 -8.05 20.26 -1.13
C LEU A 204 -7.87 21.11 0.13
N ARG A 205 -7.90 20.46 1.29
CA ARG A 205 -7.57 21.03 2.59
C ARG A 205 -6.53 20.14 3.24
N HIS A 206 -5.45 20.71 3.75
CA HIS A 206 -4.37 19.91 4.34
C HIS A 206 -3.85 20.50 5.66
N LYS A 207 -3.21 19.62 6.44
CA LYS A 207 -2.45 19.96 7.64
C LYS A 207 -1.16 19.14 7.69
N GLY A 208 -0.15 19.67 8.37
CA GLY A 208 1.14 19.01 8.53
C GLY A 208 2.19 19.46 7.51
N GLY A 209 3.29 18.72 7.47
CA GLY A 209 4.48 19.05 6.69
C GLY A 209 4.43 18.51 5.26
N SER A 210 5.46 17.76 4.86
CA SER A 210 5.57 17.20 3.50
C SER A 210 4.54 16.09 3.25
N GLN A 211 3.83 16.21 2.12
CA GLN A 211 2.96 15.18 1.58
C GLN A 211 3.74 13.94 1.09
N ALA A 212 4.99 14.10 0.67
CA ALA A 212 5.79 13.02 0.13
C ALA A 212 6.61 12.35 1.24
N VAL A 213 6.51 11.03 1.33
CA VAL A 213 7.41 10.22 2.16
C VAL A 213 8.82 10.29 1.57
N GLN A 214 9.81 10.75 2.33
CA GLN A 214 11.22 10.52 1.99
C GLN A 214 11.61 9.10 2.44
N PRO A 215 12.22 8.27 1.55
CA PRO A 215 12.78 6.99 1.96
C PRO A 215 13.92 7.14 2.96
#